data_AF-A0A7Y9E7V8-F1
#
_entry.id   AF-A0A7Y9E7V8-F1
#
_cell.length_a   1.000
_cell.length_b   1.000
_cell.length_c   1.000
_cell.angle_alpha   90.00
_cell.angle_beta   90.00
_cell.angle_gamma   90.00
#
_symmetry.space_group_name_H-M   'P 1'
#
loop_
_entity.id
_entity.type
_entity.pdbx_description
1 polymer ?
#
loop_
_entity_poly.entity_id
_entity_poly.type
_entity_poly.pdbx_seq_one_letter_code
_entity_poly.pdbx_strand_id
1 'polypeptide(L)'
;MASHAIGCDQRIAWLLTTSRLLGPDAALARREGFLKALRDRGVKVDNSRVSRWESGQQPLPLHVIASYETALGAAEGSLVAVVAGLRRAFGSGKSLREVAATENTITADDVDDLIDRAVGGLAHGGEWLRLVSELSGYDRVFLRSAEWQRLCNRLVRELATASGAGFVRRYEAAALLIRHPEGQRHLTRALGSFVVHPDSQVMAPVLNLLAEVPNPAANDLVLRMLHSDNPGLRRAAQSVSATKLARGHLPDEVCEELERHVVGNLRRGDSLDTRLDSFDLAVQLPDWSWERLSGALRTRRAYQLVTRARQDGELLPWSQTAAVVQEISTKVQRGTPTHGPADPDAMLTRLMREALFHAHKARRHQAALLLAASPYAPAVAQECLELGGHENDVIAARAWTVLMRVGHPHGRRHLLQAALEEQRSSVRSRSLLNIGLARGALPAPEAEEILGGITESSRPVEQHAAMFALGMSGAPQLTELAGHDGHWAAAGARWWVEHGPAVHDGDVDPDQLVGVR
;
A
#
# COMPACT_ATOMS: atom_id res chain seq x y z
N MET A 1 -0.55 -30.96 10.15
CA MET A 1 -1.96 -30.50 10.19
C MET A 1 -2.08 -29.29 9.29
N ALA A 2 -2.70 -29.44 8.12
CA ALA A 2 -2.92 -28.33 7.21
C ALA A 2 -3.87 -27.33 7.90
N SER A 3 -3.35 -26.17 8.30
CA SER A 3 -4.18 -25.01 8.66
C SER A 3 -5.14 -24.81 7.50
N HIS A 4 -6.45 -24.91 7.75
CA HIS A 4 -7.44 -24.40 6.79
C HIS A 4 -6.96 -23.00 6.37
N ALA A 5 -6.70 -22.82 5.07
CA ALA A 5 -6.14 -21.57 4.58
C ALA A 5 -7.16 -20.47 4.87
N ILE A 6 -6.81 -19.53 5.77
CA ILE A 6 -7.65 -18.38 6.07
C ILE A 6 -7.83 -17.58 4.78
N GLY A 7 -9.06 -17.58 4.27
CA GLY A 7 -9.42 -16.95 3.02
C GLY A 7 -9.57 -15.44 3.11
N CYS A 8 -9.88 -14.83 1.97
CA CYS A 8 -10.11 -13.38 1.87
C CYS A 8 -11.28 -12.93 2.75
N ASP A 9 -12.39 -13.66 2.75
CA ASP A 9 -13.61 -13.25 3.47
C ASP A 9 -13.43 -13.32 5.00
N GLN A 10 -12.63 -14.25 5.53
CA GLN A 10 -12.31 -14.27 6.96
C GLN A 10 -11.50 -13.04 7.41
N ARG A 11 -10.62 -12.51 6.55
CA ARG A 11 -9.85 -11.29 6.83
C ARG A 11 -10.74 -10.04 6.78
N ILE A 12 -11.64 -9.97 5.80
CA ILE A 12 -12.64 -8.90 5.69
C ILE A 12 -13.54 -8.91 6.92
N ALA A 13 -14.05 -10.09 7.27
CA ALA A 13 -14.88 -10.28 8.45
C ALA A 13 -14.16 -9.86 9.73
N TRP A 14 -12.88 -10.22 9.90
CA TRP A 14 -12.07 -9.77 11.02
C TRP A 14 -11.94 -8.24 11.07
N LEU A 15 -11.64 -7.60 9.94
CA LEU A 15 -11.50 -6.14 9.91
C LEU A 15 -12.79 -5.44 10.34
N LEU A 16 -13.93 -5.87 9.79
CA LEU A 16 -15.22 -5.25 10.11
C LEU A 16 -15.66 -5.53 11.55
N THR A 17 -15.41 -6.75 12.04
CA THR A 17 -15.74 -7.15 13.40
C THR A 17 -14.90 -6.38 14.42
N THR A 18 -13.58 -6.29 14.21
CA THR A 18 -12.70 -5.54 15.10
C THR A 18 -12.97 -4.05 15.05
N SER A 19 -13.23 -3.48 13.86
CA SER A 19 -13.64 -2.07 13.71
C SER A 19 -14.92 -1.75 14.50
N ARG A 20 -15.86 -2.70 14.56
CA ARG A 20 -17.09 -2.55 15.36
C ARG A 20 -16.86 -2.76 16.85
N LEU A 21 -16.12 -3.80 17.24
CA LEU A 21 -15.96 -4.18 18.65
C LEU A 21 -14.96 -3.31 19.41
N LEU A 22 -13.92 -2.83 18.73
CA LEU A 22 -12.85 -1.99 19.30
C LEU A 22 -13.00 -0.52 18.89
N GLY A 23 -14.03 -0.19 18.11
CA GLY A 23 -14.37 1.19 17.77
C GLY A 23 -14.80 1.98 19.01
N PRO A 24 -14.77 3.32 18.96
CA PRO A 24 -15.02 4.17 20.13
C PRO A 24 -16.45 4.09 20.69
N ASP A 25 -17.44 3.75 19.86
CA ASP A 25 -18.85 3.71 20.27
C ASP A 25 -19.24 2.34 20.87
N ALA A 26 -19.39 2.32 22.20
CA ALA A 26 -19.82 1.15 22.95
C ALA A 26 -21.22 0.63 22.55
N ALA A 27 -22.10 1.50 22.02
CA ALA A 27 -23.41 1.09 21.54
C ALA A 27 -23.31 0.27 20.24
N LEU A 28 -22.36 0.61 19.35
CA LEU A 28 -22.08 -0.15 18.13
C LEU A 28 -21.31 -1.44 18.41
N ALA A 29 -20.51 -1.48 19.47
CA ALA A 29 -19.89 -2.72 19.93
C ALA A 29 -20.93 -3.78 20.33
N ARG A 30 -22.14 -3.36 20.75
CA ARG A 30 -23.28 -4.26 20.99
C ARG A 30 -24.03 -4.58 19.71
N ARG A 31 -24.37 -5.87 19.52
CA ARG A 31 -25.03 -6.36 18.31
C ARG A 31 -26.37 -5.66 18.04
N GLU A 32 -27.15 -5.37 19.07
CA GLU A 32 -28.45 -4.69 18.93
C GLU A 32 -28.32 -3.26 18.39
N GLY A 33 -27.43 -2.46 18.99
CA GLY A 33 -27.18 -1.09 18.57
C GLY A 33 -26.66 -1.03 17.13
N PHE A 34 -25.78 -1.96 16.76
CA PHE A 34 -25.27 -2.05 15.41
C PHE A 34 -26.33 -2.45 14.37
N LEU A 35 -27.18 -3.43 14.68
CA LEU A 35 -28.30 -3.81 13.80
C LEU A 35 -29.26 -2.64 13.57
N LYS A 36 -29.53 -1.84 14.62
CA LYS A 36 -30.32 -0.61 14.50
C LYS A 36 -29.62 0.39 13.56
N ALA A 37 -28.33 0.67 13.78
CA ALA A 37 -27.57 1.60 12.95
C ALA A 37 -27.55 1.24 11.45
N LEU A 38 -27.46 -0.06 11.13
CA LEU A 38 -27.54 -0.55 9.75
C LEU A 38 -28.96 -0.42 9.15
N ARG A 39 -30.01 -0.73 9.92
CA ARG A 39 -31.40 -0.59 9.46
C ARG A 39 -31.79 0.87 9.23
N ASP A 40 -31.34 1.77 10.09
CA ASP A 40 -31.57 3.22 9.95
C ASP A 40 -30.92 3.78 8.66
N ARG A 41 -29.97 3.04 8.08
CA ARG A 41 -29.30 3.34 6.80
C ARG A 41 -29.86 2.53 5.62
N GLY A 42 -31.02 1.89 5.79
CA GLY A 42 -31.72 1.15 4.73
C GLY A 42 -31.19 -0.27 4.47
N VAL A 43 -30.19 -0.76 5.23
CA VAL A 43 -29.67 -2.11 5.03
C VAL A 43 -30.62 -3.14 5.64
N LYS A 44 -31.16 -4.04 4.82
CA LYS A 44 -32.03 -5.14 5.27
C LYS A 44 -31.20 -6.23 5.97
N VAL A 45 -31.15 -6.19 7.30
CA VAL A 45 -30.31 -7.09 8.13
C VAL A 45 -31.04 -7.68 9.33
N ASP A 46 -30.64 -8.91 9.67
CA ASP A 46 -30.99 -9.62 10.90
C ASP A 46 -29.71 -10.12 11.59
N ASN A 47 -29.86 -10.66 12.79
CA ASN A 47 -28.71 -11.12 13.60
C ASN A 47 -27.93 -12.25 12.93
N SER A 48 -28.63 -13.21 12.30
CA SER A 48 -28.00 -14.35 11.61
C SER A 48 -27.17 -13.88 10.42
N ARG A 49 -27.66 -12.90 9.66
CA ARG A 49 -26.96 -12.31 8.51
C ARG A 49 -25.67 -11.60 8.93
N VAL A 50 -25.73 -10.73 9.94
CA VAL A 50 -24.53 -10.06 10.47
C VAL A 50 -23.55 -11.08 11.05
N SER A 51 -24.03 -12.13 11.73
CA SER A 51 -23.17 -13.19 12.24
C SER A 51 -22.41 -13.93 11.12
N ARG A 52 -23.07 -14.25 10.01
CA ARG A 52 -22.43 -14.90 8.86
C ARG A 52 -21.42 -13.99 8.16
N TRP A 53 -21.69 -12.69 8.11
CA TRP A 53 -20.75 -11.69 7.61
C TRP A 53 -19.52 -11.57 8.51
N GLU A 54 -19.70 -11.40 9.82
CA GLU A 54 -18.62 -11.20 10.80
C GLU A 54 -17.80 -12.47 11.09
N SER A 55 -18.31 -13.64 10.73
CA SER A 55 -17.55 -14.91 10.76
C SER A 55 -16.86 -15.24 9.44
N GLY A 56 -17.09 -14.46 8.38
CA GLY A 56 -16.57 -14.75 7.03
C GLY A 56 -17.19 -15.97 6.38
N GLN A 57 -18.34 -16.45 6.87
CA GLN A 57 -19.11 -17.53 6.25
C GLN A 57 -19.85 -17.08 4.98
N GLN A 58 -20.11 -15.77 4.85
CA GLN A 58 -20.73 -15.19 3.67
C GLN A 58 -19.96 -13.94 3.23
N PRO A 59 -19.61 -13.81 1.93
CA PRO A 59 -18.99 -12.60 1.40
C PRO A 59 -19.88 -11.36 1.60
N LEU A 60 -19.30 -10.25 2.05
CA LEU A 60 -20.03 -8.99 2.19
C LEU A 60 -20.02 -8.16 0.88
N PRO A 61 -21.17 -7.73 0.37
CA PRO A 61 -21.22 -6.74 -0.70
C PRO A 61 -20.54 -5.42 -0.29
N LEU A 62 -19.93 -4.70 -1.23
CA LEU A 62 -19.23 -3.45 -0.92
C LEU A 62 -20.16 -2.34 -0.44
N HIS A 63 -21.43 -2.28 -0.89
CA HIS A 63 -22.39 -1.32 -0.35
C HIS A 63 -22.68 -1.56 1.15
N VAL A 64 -22.63 -2.83 1.60
CA VAL A 64 -22.74 -3.15 3.02
C VAL A 64 -21.50 -2.66 3.77
N ILE A 65 -20.31 -2.80 3.17
CA ILE A 65 -19.06 -2.29 3.76
C ILE A 65 -19.08 -0.75 3.85
N ALA A 66 -19.56 -0.05 2.82
CA ALA A 66 -19.77 1.39 2.88
C ALA A 66 -20.76 1.78 4.00
N SER A 67 -21.81 0.97 4.20
CA SER A 67 -22.74 1.17 5.32
C SER A 67 -22.08 0.94 6.69
N TYR A 68 -21.10 0.03 6.79
CA TYR A 68 -20.26 -0.12 7.98
C TYR A 68 -19.42 1.13 8.22
N GLU A 69 -18.79 1.71 7.20
CA GLU A 69 -18.02 2.95 7.34
C GLU A 69 -18.88 4.07 7.92
N THR A 70 -20.04 4.33 7.33
CA THR A 70 -20.97 5.36 7.79
C THR A 70 -21.54 5.05 9.18
N ALA A 71 -21.73 3.78 9.54
CA ALA A 71 -22.18 3.40 10.87
C ALA A 71 -21.10 3.66 11.92
N LEU A 72 -19.84 3.35 11.60
CA LEU A 72 -18.68 3.49 12.48
C LEU A 72 -18.10 4.90 12.51
N GLY A 73 -18.59 5.81 11.66
CA GLY A 73 -18.04 7.15 11.49
C GLY A 73 -16.67 7.15 10.81
N ALA A 74 -16.32 6.08 10.10
CA ALA A 74 -15.08 6.00 9.33
C ALA A 74 -15.19 6.85 8.06
N ALA A 75 -14.07 7.45 7.67
CA ALA A 75 -14.02 8.29 6.48
C ALA A 75 -14.35 7.47 5.20
N GLU A 76 -15.08 8.09 4.26
CA GLU A 76 -15.67 7.42 3.10
C GLU A 76 -14.67 6.60 2.29
N GLY A 77 -14.99 5.34 2.02
CA GLY A 77 -14.18 4.45 1.21
C GLY A 77 -12.89 3.94 1.86
N SER A 78 -12.63 4.25 3.14
CA SER A 78 -11.43 3.77 3.87
C SER A 78 -11.37 2.24 4.02
N LEU A 79 -12.50 1.60 4.34
CA LEU A 79 -12.65 0.14 4.42
C LEU A 79 -12.95 -0.46 3.05
N VAL A 80 -13.80 0.17 2.23
CA VAL A 80 -14.15 -0.29 0.88
C VAL A 80 -12.91 -0.46 0.03
N ALA A 81 -12.00 0.53 0.05
CA ALA A 81 -10.77 0.50 -0.72
C ALA A 81 -9.86 -0.68 -0.30
N VAL A 82 -9.69 -0.91 1.00
CA VAL A 82 -8.87 -2.02 1.52
C VAL A 82 -9.48 -3.37 1.16
N VAL A 83 -10.80 -3.53 1.32
CA VAL A 83 -11.50 -4.77 0.96
C VAL A 83 -11.43 -5.05 -0.54
N ALA A 84 -11.59 -4.01 -1.36
CA ALA A 84 -11.45 -4.10 -2.82
C ALA A 84 -10.05 -4.56 -3.24
N GLY A 85 -9.00 -3.94 -2.68
CA GLY A 85 -7.61 -4.34 -2.91
C GLY A 85 -7.31 -5.77 -2.49
N LEU A 86 -7.82 -6.18 -1.31
CA LEU A 86 -7.64 -7.53 -0.79
C LEU A 86 -8.28 -8.59 -1.69
N ARG A 87 -9.53 -8.37 -2.12
CA ARG A 87 -10.25 -9.28 -3.02
C ARG A 87 -9.50 -9.48 -4.34
N ARG A 88 -8.94 -8.41 -4.90
CA ARG A 88 -8.12 -8.50 -6.12
C ARG A 88 -6.79 -9.20 -5.88
N ALA A 89 -6.16 -9.01 -4.73
CA ALA A 89 -4.89 -9.65 -4.41
C ALA A 89 -5.00 -11.16 -4.11
N PHE A 90 -6.16 -11.63 -3.62
CA PHE A 90 -6.38 -13.03 -3.27
C PHE A 90 -7.18 -13.82 -4.33
N GLY A 91 -7.54 -13.21 -5.45
CA GLY A 91 -8.18 -13.89 -6.60
C GLY A 91 -9.61 -14.37 -6.37
N SER A 92 -10.20 -14.12 -5.20
CA SER A 92 -11.52 -14.62 -4.80
C SER A 92 -12.68 -13.63 -5.07
N GLY A 93 -12.40 -12.49 -5.71
CA GLY A 93 -13.38 -11.42 -5.89
C GLY A 93 -13.96 -11.35 -7.29
N LYS A 94 -15.30 -11.37 -7.39
CA LYS A 94 -16.02 -10.72 -8.47
C LYS A 94 -15.57 -9.25 -8.58
N SER A 95 -15.43 -8.73 -9.80
CA SER A 95 -14.93 -7.36 -10.01
C SER A 95 -15.91 -6.34 -9.41
N LEU A 96 -15.40 -5.19 -8.95
CA LEU A 96 -16.18 -4.04 -8.44
C LEU A 96 -17.35 -3.62 -9.36
N ARG A 97 -17.23 -3.86 -10.68
CA ARG A 97 -18.28 -3.59 -11.68
C ARG A 97 -19.60 -4.29 -11.37
N GLU A 98 -19.58 -5.44 -10.68
CA GLU A 98 -20.80 -6.17 -10.30
C GLU A 98 -21.52 -5.55 -9.08
N VAL A 99 -20.94 -4.55 -8.40
CA VAL A 99 -21.47 -4.02 -7.13
C VAL A 99 -22.03 -2.59 -7.25
N ALA A 100 -21.63 -1.83 -8.28
CA ALA A 100 -22.17 -0.49 -8.55
C ALA A 100 -23.67 -0.50 -8.90
N ALA A 101 -24.23 -1.66 -9.25
CA ALA A 101 -25.61 -1.80 -9.72
C ALA A 101 -26.69 -1.77 -8.61
N THR A 102 -26.39 -1.38 -7.37
CA THR A 102 -27.39 -1.40 -6.29
C THR A 102 -27.52 -0.10 -5.49
N GLU A 103 -28.62 0.60 -5.79
CA GLU A 103 -29.55 1.34 -4.90
C GLU A 103 -29.21 2.73 -4.34
N ASN A 104 -28.10 3.38 -4.72
CA ASN A 104 -27.94 4.83 -4.56
C ASN A 104 -27.36 5.45 -5.83
N THR A 105 -28.19 5.58 -6.88
CA THR A 105 -27.78 6.25 -8.11
C THR A 105 -27.54 7.72 -7.79
N ILE A 106 -26.28 8.16 -7.84
CA ILE A 106 -25.96 9.58 -7.75
C ILE A 106 -26.55 10.31 -8.97
N THR A 107 -26.94 11.57 -8.80
CA THR A 107 -27.51 12.34 -9.91
C THR A 107 -26.42 12.69 -10.93
N ALA A 108 -26.83 13.07 -12.15
CA ALA A 108 -25.88 13.55 -13.16
C ALA A 108 -25.13 14.80 -12.66
N ASP A 109 -25.82 15.70 -11.97
CA ASP A 109 -25.23 16.89 -11.37
C ASP A 109 -24.17 16.53 -10.30
N ASP A 110 -24.42 15.49 -9.49
CA ASP A 110 -23.42 14.99 -8.53
C ASP A 110 -22.16 14.44 -9.22
N VAL A 111 -22.30 13.80 -10.39
CA VAL A 111 -21.17 13.29 -11.17
C VAL A 111 -20.35 14.46 -11.72
N ASP A 112 -21.02 15.47 -12.29
CA ASP A 112 -20.36 16.65 -12.84
C ASP A 112 -19.61 17.42 -11.75
N ASP A 113 -20.21 17.59 -10.57
CA ASP A 113 -19.56 18.19 -9.41
C ASP A 113 -18.31 17.40 -8.96
N LEU A 114 -18.39 16.07 -8.94
CA LEU A 114 -17.24 15.21 -8.62
C LEU A 114 -16.12 15.34 -9.67
N ILE A 115 -16.47 15.44 -10.96
CA ILE A 115 -15.50 15.67 -12.04
C ILE A 115 -14.82 17.03 -11.86
N ASP A 116 -15.58 18.09 -11.61
CA ASP A 116 -15.06 19.45 -11.45
C ASP A 116 -14.13 19.54 -10.24
N ARG A 117 -14.49 18.91 -9.11
CA ARG A 117 -13.62 18.83 -7.93
C ARG A 117 -12.36 18.03 -8.19
N ALA A 118 -12.45 16.91 -8.90
CA ALA A 118 -11.30 16.09 -9.27
C ALA A 118 -10.34 16.83 -10.19
N VAL A 119 -10.86 17.47 -11.25
CA VAL A 119 -10.05 18.29 -12.17
C VAL A 119 -9.48 19.51 -11.44
N GLY A 120 -10.26 20.15 -10.56
CA GLY A 120 -9.84 21.27 -9.72
C GLY A 120 -8.76 20.93 -8.69
N GLY A 121 -8.55 19.65 -8.39
CA GLY A 121 -7.61 19.21 -7.34
C GLY A 121 -8.17 19.40 -5.91
N LEU A 122 -9.49 19.42 -5.78
CA LEU A 122 -10.22 19.54 -4.52
C LEU A 122 -10.87 18.23 -4.08
N ALA A 123 -10.78 17.17 -4.91
CA ALA A 123 -11.30 15.87 -4.58
C ALA A 123 -10.39 15.15 -3.58
N HIS A 124 -10.97 14.66 -2.48
CA HIS A 124 -10.28 13.72 -1.61
C HIS A 124 -10.36 12.29 -2.18
N GLY A 125 -9.64 11.34 -1.58
CA GLY A 125 -9.56 9.97 -2.08
C GLY A 125 -10.92 9.25 -2.13
N GLY A 126 -11.81 9.54 -1.17
CA GLY A 126 -13.17 8.96 -1.13
C GLY A 126 -13.99 9.37 -2.34
N GLU A 127 -13.92 10.65 -2.70
CA GLU A 127 -14.57 11.21 -3.90
C GLU A 127 -14.00 10.67 -5.19
N TRP A 128 -12.67 10.50 -5.27
CA TRP A 128 -12.03 9.80 -6.39
C TRP A 128 -12.58 8.38 -6.56
N LEU A 129 -12.69 7.64 -5.46
CA LEU A 129 -13.19 6.27 -5.49
C LEU A 129 -14.68 6.22 -5.86
N ARG A 130 -15.49 7.12 -5.31
CA ARG A 130 -16.92 7.26 -5.65
C ARG A 130 -17.10 7.59 -7.12
N LEU A 131 -16.46 8.67 -7.60
CA LEU A 131 -16.49 9.08 -9.01
C LEU A 131 -16.17 7.91 -9.93
N VAL A 132 -15.03 7.25 -9.74
CA VAL A 132 -14.64 6.17 -10.65
C VAL A 132 -15.53 4.93 -10.52
N SER A 133 -16.06 4.64 -9.32
CA SER A 133 -17.01 3.54 -9.14
C SER A 133 -18.29 3.76 -9.96
N GLU A 134 -18.77 5.00 -9.98
CA GLU A 134 -19.96 5.40 -10.74
C GLU A 134 -19.69 5.35 -12.25
N LEU A 135 -18.56 5.90 -12.70
CA LEU A 135 -18.14 5.77 -14.11
C LEU A 135 -18.00 4.31 -14.55
N SER A 136 -17.51 3.44 -13.65
CA SER A 136 -17.34 2.01 -13.92
C SER A 136 -18.68 1.24 -13.98
N GLY A 137 -19.77 1.84 -13.51
CA GLY A 137 -21.12 1.28 -13.66
C GLY A 137 -21.62 1.28 -15.11
N TYR A 138 -21.00 2.09 -15.98
CA TYR A 138 -21.38 2.23 -17.38
C TYR A 138 -20.31 1.65 -18.31
N ASP A 139 -20.75 0.99 -19.37
CA ASP A 139 -19.84 0.46 -20.41
C ASP A 139 -19.24 1.56 -21.27
N ARG A 140 -19.96 2.68 -21.39
CA ARG A 140 -19.58 3.86 -22.17
C ARG A 140 -19.88 5.11 -21.36
N VAL A 141 -18.86 5.95 -21.23
CA VAL A 141 -18.95 7.25 -20.57
C VAL A 141 -18.48 8.30 -21.57
N PHE A 142 -19.33 9.28 -21.86
CA PHE A 142 -19.05 10.35 -22.82
C PHE A 142 -18.45 11.57 -22.11
N LEU A 143 -17.13 11.57 -21.91
CA LEU A 143 -16.36 12.78 -21.57
C LEU A 143 -15.55 13.25 -22.77
N ARG A 144 -15.27 14.55 -22.86
CA ARG A 144 -14.37 15.08 -23.89
C ARG A 144 -12.96 14.50 -23.66
N SER A 145 -12.21 14.27 -24.73
CA SER A 145 -10.85 13.72 -24.64
C SER A 145 -9.94 14.53 -23.70
N ALA A 146 -10.10 15.85 -23.67
CA ALA A 146 -9.36 16.75 -22.79
C ALA A 146 -9.75 16.60 -21.31
N GLU A 147 -11.00 16.27 -20.99
CA GLU A 147 -11.44 15.99 -19.62
C GLU A 147 -10.86 14.67 -19.13
N TRP A 148 -10.94 13.62 -19.95
CA TRP A 148 -10.28 12.35 -19.64
C TRP A 148 -8.78 12.50 -19.37
N GLN A 149 -8.09 13.28 -20.20
CA GLN A 149 -6.66 13.53 -20.02
C GLN A 149 -6.39 14.29 -18.71
N ARG A 150 -7.13 15.36 -18.42
CA ARG A 150 -6.98 16.12 -17.17
C ARG A 150 -7.24 15.26 -15.94
N LEU A 151 -8.32 14.49 -15.95
CA LEU A 151 -8.72 13.60 -14.86
C LEU A 151 -7.64 12.54 -14.59
N CYS A 152 -7.20 11.81 -15.62
CA CYS A 152 -6.19 10.77 -15.48
C CYS A 152 -4.81 11.32 -15.07
N ASN A 153 -4.38 12.45 -15.65
CA ASN A 153 -3.12 13.08 -15.27
C ASN A 153 -3.14 13.53 -13.81
N ARG A 154 -4.25 14.11 -13.35
CA ARG A 154 -4.40 14.51 -11.95
C ARG A 154 -4.35 13.29 -11.03
N LEU A 155 -5.13 12.25 -11.31
CA LEU A 155 -5.16 11.04 -10.48
C LEU A 155 -3.77 10.39 -10.37
N VAL A 156 -3.01 10.28 -11.46
CA VAL A 156 -1.64 9.74 -11.44
C VAL A 156 -0.72 10.60 -10.60
N ARG A 157 -0.80 11.92 -10.73
CA ARG A 157 0.03 12.85 -9.98
C ARG A 157 -0.28 12.81 -8.49
N GLU A 158 -1.56 12.86 -8.12
CA GLU A 158 -1.99 12.75 -6.73
C GLU A 158 -1.66 11.37 -6.15
N LEU A 159 -1.79 10.29 -6.91
CA LEU A 159 -1.43 8.95 -6.46
C LEU A 159 0.07 8.84 -6.09
N ALA A 160 0.93 9.55 -6.82
CA ALA A 160 2.37 9.53 -6.56
C ALA A 160 2.73 10.14 -5.20
N THR A 161 1.99 11.16 -4.75
CA THR A 161 2.28 11.89 -3.50
C THR A 161 1.23 11.68 -2.40
N ALA A 162 0.18 10.91 -2.64
CA ALA A 162 -0.81 10.58 -1.61
C ALA A 162 -0.22 9.66 -0.52
N SER A 163 -0.72 9.80 0.70
CA SER A 163 -0.35 8.95 1.84
C SER A 163 -1.57 8.40 2.60
N GLY A 164 -1.33 7.44 3.49
CA GLY A 164 -2.36 6.85 4.36
C GLY A 164 -3.57 6.28 3.59
N ALA A 165 -4.77 6.49 4.13
CA ALA A 165 -6.02 6.06 3.49
C ALA A 165 -6.25 6.76 2.14
N GLY A 166 -5.84 8.02 1.99
CA GLY A 166 -5.97 8.76 0.73
C GLY A 166 -5.17 8.16 -0.42
N PHE A 167 -4.01 7.55 -0.12
CA PHE A 167 -3.26 6.74 -1.08
C PHE A 167 -4.06 5.51 -1.52
N VAL A 168 -4.60 4.74 -0.56
CA VAL A 168 -5.32 3.48 -0.85
C VAL A 168 -6.53 3.78 -1.73
N ARG A 169 -7.35 4.78 -1.38
CA ARG A 169 -8.55 5.12 -2.14
C ARG A 169 -8.24 5.57 -3.58
N ARG A 170 -7.21 6.40 -3.78
CA ARG A 170 -6.76 6.81 -5.12
C ARG A 170 -6.17 5.65 -5.91
N TYR A 171 -5.44 4.75 -5.27
CA TYR A 171 -4.93 3.54 -5.92
C TYR A 171 -6.08 2.67 -6.41
N GLU A 172 -7.11 2.48 -5.58
CA GLU A 172 -8.30 1.70 -5.94
C GLU A 172 -9.11 2.37 -7.05
N ALA A 173 -9.27 3.69 -7.02
CA ALA A 173 -9.87 4.47 -8.11
C ALA A 173 -9.05 4.29 -9.41
N ALA A 174 -7.74 4.42 -9.37
CA ALA A 174 -6.88 4.22 -10.54
C ALA A 174 -6.93 2.77 -11.05
N ALA A 175 -6.98 1.78 -10.15
CA ALA A 175 -7.11 0.37 -10.51
C ALA A 175 -8.45 0.07 -11.18
N LEU A 176 -9.55 0.72 -10.76
CA LEU A 176 -10.83 0.65 -11.46
C LEU A 176 -10.73 1.27 -12.85
N LEU A 177 -10.22 2.50 -12.92
CA LEU A 177 -10.19 3.27 -14.16
C LEU A 177 -9.28 2.65 -15.23
N ILE A 178 -8.16 2.00 -14.83
CA ILE A 178 -7.25 1.34 -15.78
C ILE A 178 -7.87 0.08 -16.41
N ARG A 179 -8.92 -0.46 -15.80
CA ARG A 179 -9.72 -1.59 -16.32
C ARG A 179 -10.99 -1.13 -17.03
N HIS A 180 -11.33 0.16 -16.96
CA HIS A 180 -12.49 0.71 -17.64
C HIS A 180 -12.21 0.83 -19.15
N PRO A 181 -13.12 0.38 -20.06
CA PRO A 181 -12.89 0.38 -21.50
C PRO A 181 -12.46 1.74 -22.08
N GLU A 182 -13.14 2.81 -21.67
CA GLU A 182 -12.80 4.18 -22.14
C GLU A 182 -11.64 4.79 -21.33
N GLY A 183 -11.54 4.46 -20.04
CA GLY A 183 -10.57 5.07 -19.12
C GLY A 183 -9.15 4.54 -19.32
N GLN A 184 -9.01 3.27 -19.70
CA GLN A 184 -7.75 2.56 -19.80
C GLN A 184 -6.73 3.28 -20.68
N ARG A 185 -7.14 3.75 -21.88
CA ARG A 185 -6.23 4.45 -22.80
C ARG A 185 -5.68 5.73 -22.20
N HIS A 186 -6.54 6.52 -21.56
CA HIS A 186 -6.18 7.80 -20.97
C HIS A 186 -5.29 7.64 -19.75
N LEU A 187 -5.63 6.70 -18.87
CA LEU A 187 -4.82 6.41 -17.69
C LEU A 187 -3.47 5.81 -18.08
N THR A 188 -3.42 4.87 -19.03
CA THR A 188 -2.16 4.30 -19.53
C THR A 188 -1.25 5.38 -20.13
N ARG A 189 -1.82 6.35 -20.86
CA ARG A 189 -1.06 7.49 -21.39
C ARG A 189 -0.51 8.37 -20.27
N ALA A 190 -1.33 8.70 -19.25
CA ALA A 190 -0.91 9.47 -18.09
C ALA A 190 0.24 8.78 -17.33
N LEU A 191 0.12 7.46 -17.11
CA LEU A 191 1.18 6.63 -16.52
C LEU A 191 2.46 6.69 -17.35
N GLY A 192 2.36 6.50 -18.66
CA GLY A 192 3.50 6.58 -19.58
C GLY A 192 4.21 7.92 -19.48
N SER A 193 3.46 9.02 -19.61
CA SER A 193 4.00 10.39 -19.51
C SER A 193 4.69 10.67 -18.16
N PHE A 194 4.11 10.18 -17.06
CA PHE A 194 4.71 10.34 -15.73
C PHE A 194 6.02 9.55 -15.58
N VAL A 195 6.06 8.32 -16.10
CA VAL A 195 7.19 7.41 -15.93
C VAL A 195 8.38 7.76 -16.82
N VAL A 196 8.14 8.33 -18.01
CA VAL A 196 9.22 8.75 -18.93
C VAL A 196 9.87 10.07 -18.53
N HIS A 197 9.31 10.80 -17.57
CA HIS A 197 9.91 12.03 -17.07
C HIS A 197 11.26 11.69 -16.38
N PRO A 198 12.40 12.23 -16.87
CA PRO A 198 13.73 11.81 -16.43
C PRO A 198 13.98 12.06 -14.94
N ASP A 199 13.35 13.11 -14.40
CA ASP A 199 13.53 13.54 -13.01
C ASP A 199 12.45 13.01 -12.05
N SER A 200 11.62 12.06 -12.48
CA SER A 200 10.54 11.51 -11.65
C SER A 200 11.07 10.93 -10.34
N GLN A 201 10.66 11.50 -9.20
CA GLN A 201 11.14 11.08 -7.89
C GLN A 201 10.31 9.93 -7.29
N VAL A 202 9.01 9.83 -7.60
CA VAL A 202 8.13 8.81 -6.98
C VAL A 202 7.46 7.92 -8.02
N MET A 203 8.10 6.80 -8.35
CA MET A 203 7.63 5.93 -9.45
C MET A 203 6.86 4.69 -8.98
N ALA A 204 7.22 4.14 -7.81
CA ALA A 204 6.74 2.82 -7.40
C ALA A 204 5.21 2.71 -7.26
N PRO A 205 4.50 3.67 -6.63
CA PRO A 205 3.04 3.57 -6.49
C PRO A 205 2.31 3.59 -7.85
N VAL A 206 2.81 4.41 -8.77
CA VAL A 206 2.28 4.58 -10.13
C VAL A 206 2.54 3.33 -10.98
N LEU A 207 3.77 2.79 -10.95
CA LEU A 207 4.14 1.60 -11.70
C LEU A 207 3.42 0.33 -11.22
N ASN A 208 3.09 0.25 -9.93
CA ASN A 208 2.34 -0.89 -9.39
C ASN A 208 0.95 -1.06 -10.06
N LEU A 209 0.35 0.00 -10.63
CA LEU A 209 -0.89 -0.11 -11.40
C LEU A 209 -0.76 -1.01 -12.63
N LEU A 210 0.44 -1.16 -13.20
CA LEU A 210 0.65 -2.08 -14.32
C LEU A 210 0.37 -3.54 -13.93
N ALA A 211 0.45 -3.88 -12.64
CA ALA A 211 0.09 -5.21 -12.14
C ALA A 211 -1.41 -5.52 -12.28
N GLU A 212 -2.26 -4.48 -12.41
CA GLU A 212 -3.72 -4.60 -12.57
C GLU A 212 -4.16 -4.89 -14.01
N VAL A 213 -3.26 -4.74 -14.99
CA VAL A 213 -3.57 -4.85 -16.43
C VAL A 213 -3.01 -6.17 -16.98
N PRO A 214 -3.85 -7.13 -17.40
CA PRO A 214 -3.37 -8.41 -17.96
C PRO A 214 -2.94 -8.34 -19.43
N ASN A 215 -3.11 -7.20 -20.09
CA ASN A 215 -2.84 -7.03 -21.53
C ASN A 215 -1.36 -7.27 -21.90
N PRO A 216 -1.06 -7.97 -23.02
CA PRO A 216 0.29 -8.17 -23.53
C PRO A 216 1.17 -6.91 -23.61
N ALA A 217 0.63 -5.77 -24.06
CA ALA A 217 1.40 -4.52 -24.17
C ALA A 217 1.91 -4.00 -22.82
N ALA A 218 1.13 -4.22 -21.74
CA ALA A 218 1.56 -3.88 -20.39
C ALA A 218 2.64 -4.85 -19.89
N ASN A 219 2.56 -6.13 -20.28
CA ASN A 219 3.58 -7.12 -19.96
C ASN A 219 4.91 -6.79 -20.66
N ASP A 220 4.87 -6.48 -21.96
CA ASP A 220 6.06 -6.09 -22.73
C ASP A 220 6.74 -4.85 -22.15
N LEU A 221 5.95 -3.87 -21.69
CA LEU A 221 6.49 -2.67 -21.04
C LEU A 221 7.24 -3.03 -19.75
N VAL A 222 6.66 -3.88 -18.90
CA VAL A 222 7.30 -4.32 -17.65
C VAL A 222 8.59 -5.08 -17.95
N LEU A 223 8.60 -5.97 -18.94
CA LEU A 223 9.79 -6.71 -19.37
C LEU A 223 10.90 -5.78 -19.88
N ARG A 224 10.56 -4.77 -20.70
CA ARG A 224 11.52 -3.73 -21.10
C ARG A 224 12.08 -2.95 -19.91
N MET A 225 11.24 -2.63 -18.93
CA MET A 225 11.69 -1.92 -17.71
C MET A 225 12.66 -2.75 -16.84
N LEU A 226 12.60 -4.09 -16.88
CA LEU A 226 13.58 -4.95 -16.20
C LEU A 226 15.01 -4.72 -16.72
N HIS A 227 15.14 -4.29 -17.98
CA HIS A 227 16.40 -4.01 -18.66
C HIS A 227 16.78 -2.52 -18.64
N SER A 228 16.01 -1.65 -17.98
CA SER A 228 16.29 -0.22 -17.92
C SER A 228 17.61 0.08 -17.20
N ASP A 229 18.36 1.09 -17.64
CA ASP A 229 19.53 1.56 -16.89
C ASP A 229 19.14 2.25 -15.58
N ASN A 230 17.90 2.76 -15.48
CA ASN A 230 17.37 3.37 -14.27
C ASN A 230 17.09 2.29 -13.19
N PRO A 231 17.80 2.30 -12.04
CA PRO A 231 17.61 1.31 -10.98
C PRO A 231 16.23 1.35 -10.31
N GLY A 232 15.57 2.51 -10.30
CA GLY A 232 14.20 2.67 -9.81
C GLY A 232 13.21 1.93 -10.70
N LEU A 233 13.29 2.13 -12.01
CA LEU A 233 12.47 1.42 -13.00
C LEU A 233 12.66 -0.10 -12.92
N ARG A 234 13.91 -0.58 -12.87
CA ARG A 234 14.17 -2.02 -12.76
C ARG A 234 13.57 -2.63 -11.49
N ARG A 235 13.74 -1.99 -10.33
CA ARG A 235 13.19 -2.49 -9.05
C ARG A 235 11.67 -2.50 -9.05
N ALA A 236 11.04 -1.44 -9.55
CA ALA A 236 9.59 -1.40 -9.70
C ALA A 236 9.09 -2.50 -10.65
N ALA A 237 9.77 -2.71 -11.79
CA ALA A 237 9.44 -3.78 -12.73
C ALA A 237 9.57 -5.18 -12.11
N GLN A 238 10.60 -5.44 -11.29
CA GLN A 238 10.73 -6.72 -10.56
C GLN A 238 9.52 -6.97 -9.64
N SER A 239 9.13 -5.95 -8.87
CA SER A 239 7.96 -5.99 -7.98
C SER A 239 6.65 -6.23 -8.75
N VAL A 240 6.48 -5.55 -9.89
CA VAL A 240 5.30 -5.72 -10.75
C VAL A 240 5.27 -7.11 -11.39
N SER A 241 6.40 -7.61 -11.90
CA SER A 241 6.51 -8.96 -12.46
C SER A 241 6.15 -10.04 -11.44
N ALA A 242 6.64 -9.94 -10.20
CA ALA A 242 6.29 -10.89 -9.14
C ALA A 242 4.77 -10.90 -8.87
N THR A 243 4.13 -9.73 -8.85
CA THR A 243 2.68 -9.61 -8.65
C THR A 243 1.90 -10.13 -9.86
N LYS A 244 2.36 -9.86 -11.09
CA LYS A 244 1.73 -10.38 -12.31
C LYS A 244 1.83 -11.90 -12.42
N LEU A 245 2.98 -12.50 -12.08
CA LEU A 245 3.13 -13.96 -12.01
C LEU A 245 2.16 -14.57 -11.01
N ALA A 246 2.11 -14.02 -9.79
CA ALA A 246 1.20 -14.50 -8.74
C ALA A 246 -0.29 -14.43 -9.15
N ARG A 247 -0.63 -13.56 -10.11
CA ARG A 247 -1.98 -13.40 -10.68
C ARG A 247 -2.20 -14.17 -11.99
N GLY A 248 -1.18 -14.84 -12.53
CA GLY A 248 -1.26 -15.49 -13.85
C GLY A 248 -1.43 -14.51 -15.02
N HIS A 249 -0.99 -13.26 -14.87
CA HIS A 249 -1.07 -12.24 -15.92
C HIS A 249 0.09 -12.31 -16.92
N LEU A 250 1.20 -12.93 -16.55
CA LEU A 250 2.32 -13.18 -17.46
C LEU A 250 2.14 -14.56 -18.10
N PRO A 251 2.33 -14.69 -19.42
CA PRO A 251 2.24 -15.97 -20.09
C PRO A 251 3.54 -16.77 -19.87
N ASP A 252 3.50 -18.09 -20.05
CA ASP A 252 4.61 -18.96 -19.66
C ASP A 252 5.92 -18.68 -20.45
N GLU A 253 5.81 -18.15 -21.67
CA GLU A 253 6.95 -17.90 -22.57
C GLU A 253 7.92 -16.84 -22.02
N VAL A 254 7.46 -15.95 -21.13
CA VAL A 254 8.32 -14.90 -20.57
C VAL A 254 9.15 -15.41 -19.38
N CYS A 255 8.90 -16.62 -18.88
CA CYS A 255 9.58 -17.15 -17.70
C CYS A 255 11.10 -17.28 -17.90
N GLU A 256 11.57 -17.64 -19.09
CA GLU A 256 13.02 -17.74 -19.37
C GLU A 256 13.73 -16.39 -19.24
N GLU A 257 13.06 -15.28 -19.58
CA GLU A 257 13.60 -13.94 -19.39
C GLU A 257 13.66 -13.55 -17.91
N LEU A 258 12.59 -13.86 -17.16
CA LEU A 258 12.53 -13.62 -15.72
C LEU A 258 13.58 -14.45 -14.98
N GLU A 259 13.80 -15.70 -15.39
CA GLU A 259 14.83 -16.58 -14.85
C GLU A 259 16.23 -15.97 -15.00
N ARG A 260 16.58 -15.52 -16.22
CA ARG A 260 17.87 -14.85 -16.48
C ARG A 260 18.06 -13.63 -15.59
N HIS A 261 17.01 -12.84 -15.41
CA HIS A 261 17.04 -11.65 -14.54
C HIS A 261 17.24 -12.00 -13.07
N VAL A 262 16.50 -12.98 -12.55
CA VAL A 262 16.61 -13.47 -11.18
C VAL A 262 18.03 -13.99 -10.91
N VAL A 263 18.56 -14.83 -11.81
CA VAL A 263 19.92 -15.37 -11.68
C VAL A 263 20.96 -14.24 -11.65
N GLY A 264 20.84 -13.23 -12.53
CA GLY A 264 21.75 -12.09 -12.56
C GLY A 264 21.77 -11.29 -11.25
N ASN A 265 20.61 -11.06 -10.64
CA ASN A 265 20.49 -10.24 -9.42
C ASN A 265 20.77 -11.03 -8.13
N LEU A 266 20.45 -12.33 -8.07
CA LEU A 266 20.70 -13.15 -6.89
C LEU A 266 22.16 -13.66 -6.80
N ARG A 267 22.95 -13.56 -7.87
CA ARG A 267 24.39 -13.92 -7.87
C ARG A 267 25.28 -12.91 -7.13
N ARG A 268 24.92 -11.63 -7.11
CA ARG A 268 25.75 -10.59 -6.48
C ARG A 268 25.77 -10.75 -4.95
N GLY A 269 26.91 -10.55 -4.30
CA GLY A 269 27.13 -10.81 -2.86
C GLY A 269 26.41 -9.87 -1.87
N ASP A 270 25.40 -9.13 -2.32
CA ASP A 270 24.75 -8.05 -1.55
C ASP A 270 23.85 -8.59 -0.42
N SER A 271 23.42 -7.72 0.49
CA SER A 271 22.46 -8.08 1.54
C SER A 271 21.11 -8.56 0.96
N LEU A 272 20.32 -9.30 1.74
CA LEU A 272 19.00 -9.78 1.31
C LEU A 272 18.02 -8.61 1.10
N ASP A 273 18.12 -7.58 1.94
CA ASP A 273 17.19 -6.46 1.95
C ASP A 273 17.25 -5.61 0.67
N THR A 274 18.43 -5.45 0.07
CA THR A 274 18.60 -4.73 -1.21
C THR A 274 18.06 -5.51 -2.42
N ARG A 275 17.77 -6.80 -2.25
CA ARG A 275 17.38 -7.73 -3.33
C ARG A 275 15.98 -8.31 -3.16
N LEU A 276 15.17 -7.75 -2.25
CA LEU A 276 13.85 -8.29 -1.92
C LEU A 276 12.92 -8.39 -3.13
N ASP A 277 12.94 -7.47 -4.08
CA ASP A 277 12.07 -7.55 -5.27
C ASP A 277 12.51 -8.70 -6.21
N SER A 278 13.81 -8.95 -6.36
CA SER A 278 14.32 -10.11 -7.11
C SER A 278 14.09 -11.44 -6.38
N PHE A 279 14.19 -11.42 -5.05
CA PHE A 279 13.88 -12.56 -4.20
C PHE A 279 12.39 -12.93 -4.27
N ASP A 280 11.50 -11.94 -4.16
CA ASP A 280 10.06 -12.14 -4.31
C ASP A 280 9.73 -12.72 -5.69
N LEU A 281 10.30 -12.15 -6.76
CA LEU A 281 10.16 -12.68 -8.11
C LEU A 281 10.57 -14.16 -8.21
N ALA A 282 11.70 -14.56 -7.61
CA ALA A 282 12.15 -15.95 -7.58
C ALA A 282 11.19 -16.89 -6.82
N VAL A 283 10.58 -16.40 -5.74
CA VAL A 283 9.59 -17.15 -4.96
C VAL A 283 8.28 -17.32 -5.75
N GLN A 284 7.91 -16.38 -6.61
CA GLN A 284 6.69 -16.43 -7.42
C GLN A 284 6.82 -17.17 -8.76
N LEU A 285 8.03 -17.61 -9.17
CA LEU A 285 8.18 -18.40 -10.39
C LEU A 285 7.38 -19.71 -10.31
N PRO A 286 6.77 -20.19 -11.40
CA PRO A 286 6.18 -21.53 -11.45
C PRO A 286 7.19 -22.63 -11.09
N ASP A 287 6.73 -23.77 -10.58
CA ASP A 287 7.63 -24.85 -10.13
C ASP A 287 8.55 -25.37 -11.24
N TRP A 288 8.03 -25.54 -12.45
CA TRP A 288 8.81 -25.96 -13.62
C TRP A 288 9.91 -24.94 -14.01
N SER A 289 9.65 -23.65 -13.81
CA SER A 289 10.60 -22.57 -14.06
C SER A 289 11.66 -22.53 -12.95
N TRP A 290 11.24 -22.72 -11.71
CA TRP A 290 12.12 -22.84 -10.56
C TRP A 290 13.08 -24.02 -10.69
N GLU A 291 12.62 -25.19 -11.11
CA GLU A 291 13.46 -26.38 -11.30
C GLU A 291 14.65 -26.10 -12.22
N ARG A 292 14.42 -25.40 -13.35
CA ARG A 292 15.49 -24.98 -14.28
C ARG A 292 16.43 -23.95 -13.67
N LEU A 293 15.87 -22.94 -13.00
CA LEU A 293 16.64 -21.85 -12.39
C LEU A 293 17.51 -22.34 -11.22
N SER A 294 17.01 -23.31 -10.46
CA SER A 294 17.61 -23.78 -9.21
C SER A 294 19.05 -24.28 -9.40
N GLY A 295 19.33 -24.95 -10.53
CA GLY A 295 20.67 -25.39 -10.93
C GLY A 295 21.61 -24.25 -11.36
N ALA A 296 21.07 -23.11 -11.78
CA ALA A 296 21.85 -21.94 -12.22
C ALA A 296 22.23 -20.98 -11.06
N LEU A 297 21.59 -21.12 -9.90
CA LEU A 297 21.91 -20.39 -8.66
C LEU A 297 23.17 -20.98 -8.01
N ARG A 298 24.34 -20.51 -8.44
CA ARG A 298 25.65 -20.96 -7.90
C ARG A 298 25.85 -20.67 -6.41
N THR A 299 25.12 -19.71 -5.85
CA THR A 299 25.24 -19.33 -4.43
C THR A 299 24.35 -20.22 -3.56
N ARG A 300 24.96 -21.19 -2.84
CA ARG A 300 24.25 -22.10 -1.92
C ARG A 300 23.31 -21.37 -0.95
N ARG A 301 23.71 -20.20 -0.44
CA ARG A 301 22.89 -19.37 0.44
C ARG A 301 21.62 -18.84 -0.25
N ALA A 302 21.73 -18.31 -1.47
CA ALA A 302 20.58 -17.77 -2.19
C ALA A 302 19.59 -18.89 -2.55
N TYR A 303 20.10 -20.03 -3.02
CA TYR A 303 19.30 -21.24 -3.26
C TYR A 303 18.51 -21.64 -2.01
N GLN A 304 19.20 -21.83 -0.88
CA GLN A 304 18.56 -22.26 0.38
C GLN A 304 17.50 -21.27 0.87
N LEU A 305 17.76 -19.96 0.73
CA LEU A 305 16.81 -18.92 1.12
C LEU A 305 15.54 -18.97 0.28
N VAL A 306 15.66 -19.06 -1.05
CA VAL A 306 14.49 -19.09 -1.94
C VAL A 306 13.73 -20.40 -1.79
N THR A 307 14.41 -21.55 -1.76
CA THR A 307 13.77 -22.86 -1.56
C THR A 307 12.94 -22.89 -0.27
N ARG A 308 13.50 -22.40 0.84
CA ARG A 308 12.76 -22.31 2.11
C ARG A 308 11.57 -21.37 2.01
N ALA A 309 11.74 -20.19 1.42
CA ALA A 309 10.63 -19.23 1.31
C ALA A 309 9.50 -19.71 0.39
N ARG A 310 9.81 -20.52 -0.64
CA ARG A 310 8.80 -21.20 -1.45
C ARG A 310 8.02 -22.24 -0.65
N GLN A 311 8.67 -22.93 0.28
CA GLN A 311 8.04 -23.95 1.13
C GLN A 311 7.19 -23.32 2.24
N ASP A 312 7.74 -22.32 2.93
CA ASP A 312 7.20 -21.83 4.20
C ASP A 312 6.42 -20.51 4.03
N GLY A 313 6.62 -19.81 2.89
CA GLY A 313 6.02 -18.51 2.60
C GLY A 313 6.69 -17.31 3.30
N GLU A 314 7.81 -17.51 4.00
CA GLU A 314 8.43 -16.50 4.88
C GLU A 314 9.84 -16.08 4.43
N LEU A 315 10.16 -14.80 4.66
CA LEU A 315 11.49 -14.20 4.45
C LEU A 315 12.53 -14.80 5.41
N LEU A 316 12.15 -14.99 6.68
CA LEU A 316 13.00 -15.47 7.76
C LEU A 316 12.44 -16.78 8.35
N PRO A 317 13.29 -17.66 8.92
CA PRO A 317 12.80 -18.85 9.60
C PRO A 317 11.82 -18.51 10.72
N TRP A 318 10.84 -19.39 10.93
CA TRP A 318 9.91 -19.26 12.05
C TRP A 318 10.61 -19.23 13.41
N SER A 319 11.68 -20.03 13.59
CA SER A 319 12.47 -20.03 14.83
C SER A 319 13.11 -18.69 15.19
N GLN A 320 13.29 -17.78 14.21
CA GLN A 320 13.86 -16.45 14.44
C GLN A 320 12.78 -15.38 14.67
N THR A 321 11.54 -15.63 14.23
CA THR A 321 10.49 -14.62 14.17
C THR A 321 9.33 -14.87 15.13
N ALA A 322 9.14 -16.12 15.58
CA ALA A 322 8.00 -16.52 16.41
C ALA A 322 7.87 -15.69 17.69
N ALA A 323 8.96 -15.53 18.44
CA ALA A 323 8.97 -14.79 19.69
C ALA A 323 8.66 -13.31 19.45
N VAL A 324 9.29 -12.69 18.44
CA VAL A 324 9.08 -11.29 18.07
C VAL A 324 7.63 -11.04 17.66
N VAL A 325 7.06 -11.90 16.80
CA VAL A 325 5.65 -11.80 16.38
C VAL A 325 4.69 -11.95 17.57
N GLN A 326 4.95 -12.91 18.46
CA GLN A 326 4.08 -13.13 19.60
C GLN A 326 4.13 -11.94 20.58
N GLU A 327 5.33 -11.45 20.86
CA GLU A 327 5.54 -10.30 21.75
C GLU A 327 4.85 -9.06 21.19
N ILE A 328 5.13 -8.70 19.93
CA ILE A 328 4.57 -7.49 19.33
C ILE A 328 3.05 -7.57 19.23
N SER A 329 2.49 -8.70 18.83
CA SER A 329 1.03 -8.86 18.71
C SER A 329 0.35 -8.76 20.07
N THR A 330 0.99 -9.28 21.12
CA THR A 330 0.49 -9.16 22.49
C THR A 330 0.53 -7.71 22.97
N LYS A 331 1.60 -6.97 22.70
CA LYS A 331 1.71 -5.55 23.05
C LYS A 331 0.70 -4.70 22.30
N VAL A 332 0.57 -4.91 20.98
CA VAL A 332 -0.44 -4.23 20.14
C VAL A 332 -1.85 -4.45 20.68
N GLN A 333 -2.21 -5.70 21.00
CA GLN A 333 -3.54 -6.00 21.51
C GLN A 333 -3.80 -5.34 22.88
N ARG A 334 -2.82 -5.36 23.79
CA ARG A 334 -2.92 -4.70 25.09
C ARG A 334 -2.97 -3.17 25.00
N GLY A 335 -2.28 -2.59 24.03
CA GLY A 335 -2.24 -1.15 23.77
C GLY A 335 -3.49 -0.62 23.08
N THR A 336 -4.42 -1.48 22.67
CA THR A 336 -5.62 -1.09 21.93
C THR A 336 -6.82 -1.01 22.87
N PRO A 337 -7.52 0.15 22.94
CA PRO A 337 -8.72 0.30 23.76
C PRO A 337 -9.80 -0.73 23.41
N THR A 338 -10.48 -1.26 24.43
CA THR A 338 -11.57 -2.23 24.29
C THR A 338 -12.65 -1.97 25.35
N HIS A 339 -13.90 -2.29 25.00
CA HIS A 339 -15.05 -2.17 25.91
C HIS A 339 -15.19 -3.34 26.89
N GLY A 340 -14.33 -4.35 26.80
CA GLY A 340 -14.36 -5.53 27.66
C GLY A 340 -13.13 -6.42 27.50
N PRO A 341 -13.01 -7.49 28.31
CA PRO A 341 -11.93 -8.45 28.19
C PRO A 341 -11.94 -9.08 26.78
N ALA A 342 -10.77 -9.06 26.13
CA ALA A 342 -10.60 -9.59 24.79
C ALA A 342 -9.74 -10.86 24.83
N ASP A 343 -10.23 -11.93 24.21
CA ASP A 343 -9.44 -13.13 23.96
C ASP A 343 -8.27 -12.81 23.02
N PRO A 344 -7.16 -13.57 23.07
CA PRO A 344 -6.04 -13.39 22.15
C PRO A 344 -6.47 -13.41 20.67
N ASP A 345 -6.16 -12.35 19.94
CA ASP A 345 -6.55 -12.19 18.55
C ASP A 345 -5.55 -12.92 17.62
N ALA A 346 -5.94 -14.13 17.21
CA ALA A 346 -5.13 -14.96 16.33
C ALA A 346 -4.95 -14.36 14.92
N MET A 347 -5.93 -13.58 14.43
CA MET A 347 -5.82 -12.93 13.12
C MET A 347 -4.89 -11.73 13.20
N LEU A 348 -4.92 -10.94 14.27
CA LEU A 348 -3.93 -9.89 14.52
C LEU A 348 -2.52 -10.47 14.47
N THR A 349 -2.27 -11.56 15.22
CA THR A 349 -0.97 -12.25 15.24
C THR A 349 -0.54 -12.70 13.84
N ARG A 350 -1.48 -13.25 13.07
CA ARG A 350 -1.24 -13.65 11.68
C ARG A 350 -0.90 -12.46 10.78
N LEU A 351 -1.65 -11.36 10.88
CA LEU A 351 -1.45 -10.18 10.05
C LEU A 351 -0.13 -9.47 10.39
N MET A 352 0.27 -9.44 11.66
CA MET A 352 1.60 -8.95 12.08
C MET A 352 2.71 -9.80 11.47
N ARG A 353 2.60 -11.12 11.57
CA ARG A 353 3.55 -12.05 10.92
C ARG A 353 3.63 -11.80 9.42
N GLU A 354 2.48 -11.75 8.74
CA GLU A 354 2.44 -11.59 7.30
C GLU A 354 2.95 -10.21 6.85
N ALA A 355 2.60 -9.13 7.55
CA ALA A 355 3.04 -7.78 7.21
C ALA A 355 4.56 -7.61 7.35
N LEU A 356 5.14 -8.20 8.40
CA LEU A 356 6.57 -8.14 8.67
C LEU A 356 7.36 -9.10 7.78
N PHE A 357 6.95 -10.36 7.68
CA PHE A 357 7.86 -11.44 7.26
C PHE A 357 7.42 -12.27 6.06
N HIS A 358 6.21 -12.12 5.53
CA HIS A 358 5.80 -12.92 4.36
C HIS A 358 6.74 -12.67 3.17
N ALA A 359 7.12 -13.70 2.41
CA ALA A 359 8.06 -13.61 1.29
C ALA A 359 7.55 -12.74 0.13
N HIS A 360 6.25 -12.86 -0.18
CA HIS A 360 5.59 -12.10 -1.22
C HIS A 360 5.21 -10.67 -0.80
N LYS A 361 5.63 -9.66 -1.57
CA LYS A 361 5.41 -8.23 -1.26
C LYS A 361 3.95 -7.84 -1.26
N ALA A 362 3.14 -8.35 -2.19
CA ALA A 362 1.71 -8.01 -2.22
C ALA A 362 0.98 -8.53 -0.98
N ARG A 363 1.35 -9.71 -0.46
CA ARG A 363 0.81 -10.26 0.79
C ARG A 363 1.21 -9.40 2.00
N ARG A 364 2.48 -9.01 2.12
CA ARG A 364 2.93 -8.07 3.17
C ARG A 364 2.15 -6.75 3.11
N HIS A 365 2.00 -6.20 1.91
CA HIS A 365 1.30 -4.94 1.68
C HIS A 365 -0.17 -5.02 2.12
N GLN A 366 -0.90 -6.05 1.71
CA GLN A 366 -2.31 -6.21 2.07
C GLN A 366 -2.51 -6.46 3.58
N ALA A 367 -1.61 -7.22 4.21
CA ALA A 367 -1.66 -7.39 5.67
C ALA A 367 -1.43 -6.05 6.40
N ALA A 368 -0.46 -5.24 5.95
CA ALA A 368 -0.23 -3.92 6.51
C ALA A 368 -1.40 -2.94 6.28
N LEU A 369 -2.09 -3.01 5.13
CA LEU A 369 -3.29 -2.20 4.88
C LEU A 369 -4.47 -2.61 5.78
N LEU A 370 -4.65 -3.91 6.04
CA LEU A 370 -5.66 -4.40 6.99
C LEU A 370 -5.37 -3.90 8.41
N LEU A 371 -4.12 -3.94 8.84
CA LEU A 371 -3.70 -3.40 10.13
C LEU A 371 -3.93 -1.89 10.20
N ALA A 372 -3.56 -1.15 9.15
CA ALA A 372 -3.72 0.30 9.04
C ALA A 372 -5.19 0.75 9.09
N ALA A 373 -6.11 -0.05 8.54
CA ALA A 373 -7.54 0.23 8.54
C ALA A 373 -8.28 -0.27 9.79
N SER A 374 -7.59 -0.98 10.68
CA SER A 374 -8.18 -1.53 11.90
C SER A 374 -7.95 -0.59 13.10
N PRO A 375 -8.74 -0.72 14.18
CA PRO A 375 -8.49 0.01 15.44
C PRO A 375 -7.14 -0.30 16.10
N TYR A 376 -6.44 -1.36 15.68
CA TYR A 376 -5.09 -1.66 16.15
C TYR A 376 -4.02 -0.73 15.56
N ALA A 377 -4.32 0.05 14.51
CA ALA A 377 -3.33 0.83 13.78
C ALA A 377 -2.42 1.71 14.67
N PRO A 378 -2.93 2.45 15.67
CA PRO A 378 -2.07 3.26 16.53
C PRO A 378 -1.06 2.44 17.35
N ALA A 379 -1.51 1.33 17.92
CA ALA A 379 -0.64 0.44 18.68
C ALA A 379 0.36 -0.28 17.77
N VAL A 380 -0.06 -0.71 16.58
CA VAL A 380 0.86 -1.29 15.57
C VAL A 380 1.94 -0.29 15.18
N ALA A 381 1.59 0.99 14.98
CA ALA A 381 2.55 2.03 14.65
C ALA A 381 3.58 2.26 15.77
N GLN A 382 3.12 2.36 17.03
CA GLN A 382 4.03 2.53 18.16
C GLN A 382 5.02 1.36 18.26
N GLU A 383 4.50 0.13 18.24
CA GLU A 383 5.31 -1.07 18.42
C GLU A 383 6.25 -1.33 17.22
N CYS A 384 5.85 -0.97 16.00
CA CYS A 384 6.74 -1.07 14.84
C CYS A 384 7.85 0.01 14.87
N LEU A 385 7.61 1.17 15.49
CA LEU A 385 8.65 2.18 15.68
C LEU A 385 9.73 1.67 16.66
N GLU A 386 9.31 1.06 17.77
CA GLU A 386 10.21 0.43 18.72
C GLU A 386 10.97 -0.74 18.08
N LEU A 387 10.28 -1.61 17.33
CA LEU A 387 10.90 -2.72 16.60
C LEU A 387 11.88 -2.23 15.51
N GLY A 388 11.76 -0.98 15.06
CA GLY A 388 12.74 -0.34 14.17
C GLY A 388 14.15 -0.29 14.78
N GLY A 389 14.28 -0.28 16.10
CA GLY A 389 15.56 -0.33 16.83
C GLY A 389 16.15 -1.74 17.01
N HIS A 390 15.50 -2.79 16.51
CA HIS A 390 15.93 -4.18 16.72
C HIS A 390 17.32 -4.46 16.14
N GLU A 391 18.14 -5.28 16.83
CA GLU A 391 19.53 -5.59 16.45
C GLU A 391 19.67 -6.24 15.05
N ASN A 392 18.68 -7.07 14.67
CA ASN A 392 18.60 -7.66 13.34
C ASN A 392 18.05 -6.64 12.31
N ASP A 393 18.93 -6.17 11.42
CA ASP A 393 18.62 -5.23 10.35
C ASP A 393 17.41 -5.60 9.47
N VAL A 394 17.20 -6.90 9.21
CA VAL A 394 16.05 -7.33 8.40
C VAL A 394 14.76 -7.06 9.16
N ILE A 395 14.71 -7.40 10.45
CA ILE A 395 13.55 -7.16 11.32
C ILE A 395 13.29 -5.66 11.44
N ALA A 396 14.33 -4.87 11.75
CA ALA A 396 14.24 -3.41 11.80
C ALA A 396 13.71 -2.81 10.49
N ALA A 397 14.30 -3.17 9.34
CA ALA A 397 13.86 -2.70 8.03
C ALA A 397 12.42 -3.11 7.69
N ARG A 398 11.96 -4.29 8.15
CA ARG A 398 10.57 -4.72 7.98
C ARG A 398 9.62 -3.90 8.84
N ALA A 399 9.97 -3.62 10.09
CA ALA A 399 9.17 -2.77 10.97
C ALA A 399 8.98 -1.36 10.38
N TRP A 400 10.06 -0.73 9.91
CA TRP A 400 10.00 0.54 9.18
C TRP A 400 9.18 0.47 7.89
N THR A 401 9.13 -0.69 7.20
CA THR A 401 8.29 -0.86 6.00
C THR A 401 6.80 -0.96 6.35
N VAL A 402 6.46 -1.59 7.48
CA VAL A 402 5.06 -1.65 7.97
C VAL A 402 4.58 -0.26 8.36
N LEU A 403 5.43 0.53 9.03
CA LEU A 403 5.13 1.92 9.39
C LEU A 403 4.74 2.80 8.20
N MET A 404 5.37 2.61 7.04
CA MET A 404 5.01 3.35 5.82
C MET A 404 3.55 3.18 5.38
N ARG A 405 2.85 2.15 5.89
CA ARG A 405 1.44 1.85 5.59
C ARG A 405 0.52 2.18 6.75
N VAL A 406 0.92 1.82 7.96
CA VAL A 406 0.11 2.04 9.16
C VAL A 406 0.09 3.52 9.56
N GLY A 407 1.15 4.25 9.25
CA GLY A 407 1.27 5.67 9.55
C GLY A 407 1.78 5.95 10.97
N HIS A 408 1.58 7.18 11.43
CA HIS A 408 2.22 7.72 12.65
C HIS A 408 1.25 8.56 13.49
N PRO A 409 0.19 7.96 14.08
CA PRO A 409 -0.88 8.72 14.72
C PRO A 409 -0.47 9.52 15.97
N HIS A 410 0.59 9.11 16.71
CA HIS A 410 0.90 9.70 18.02
C HIS A 410 2.34 10.16 18.26
N GLY A 411 3.19 10.21 17.22
CA GLY A 411 4.63 10.22 17.47
C GLY A 411 5.50 10.89 16.43
N ARG A 412 5.07 11.98 15.77
CA ARG A 412 5.95 12.67 14.78
C ARG A 412 7.32 13.02 15.38
N ARG A 413 7.36 13.51 16.62
CA ARG A 413 8.63 13.82 17.29
C ARG A 413 9.48 12.57 17.54
N HIS A 414 8.89 11.52 18.10
CA HIS A 414 9.61 10.26 18.35
C HIS A 414 10.06 9.60 17.05
N LEU A 415 9.24 9.68 16.00
CA LEU A 415 9.56 9.24 14.65
C LEU A 415 10.77 10.00 14.10
N LEU A 416 10.72 11.34 14.13
CA LEU A 416 11.81 12.18 13.63
C LEU A 416 13.11 11.85 14.37
N GLN A 417 13.05 11.78 15.70
CA GLN A 417 14.21 11.42 16.51
C GLN A 417 14.76 10.04 16.13
N ALA A 418 13.95 8.99 16.20
CA ALA A 418 14.40 7.62 15.89
C ALA A 418 14.88 7.50 14.43
N ALA A 419 14.25 8.23 13.50
CA ALA A 419 14.64 8.20 12.11
C ALA A 419 15.97 8.89 11.88
N LEU A 420 16.23 10.05 12.48
CA LEU A 420 17.49 10.79 12.35
C LEU A 420 18.65 10.10 13.09
N GLU A 421 18.40 9.48 14.24
CA GLU A 421 19.39 8.71 15.00
C GLU A 421 19.82 7.41 14.30
N GLU A 422 19.00 6.85 13.40
CA GLU A 422 19.34 5.64 12.65
C GLU A 422 20.58 5.87 11.76
N GLN A 423 21.61 5.04 11.91
CA GLN A 423 22.86 5.13 11.12
C GLN A 423 23.13 3.89 10.27
N ARG A 424 22.35 2.81 10.44
CA ARG A 424 22.54 1.55 9.72
C ARG A 424 22.11 1.70 8.27
N SER A 425 23.04 1.42 7.35
CA SER A 425 22.87 1.58 5.91
C SER A 425 21.66 0.83 5.33
N SER A 426 21.37 -0.34 5.88
CA SER A 426 20.27 -1.23 5.49
C SER A 426 18.90 -0.70 5.92
N VAL A 427 18.84 0.21 6.91
CA VAL A 427 17.61 0.69 7.55
C VAL A 427 17.34 2.17 7.25
N ARG A 428 18.38 3.01 7.20
CA ARG A 428 18.32 4.48 7.06
C ARG A 428 17.35 4.98 6.00
N SER A 429 17.42 4.40 4.79
CA SER A 429 16.54 4.82 3.70
C SER A 429 15.06 4.67 4.05
N ARG A 430 14.69 3.61 4.78
CA ARG A 430 13.31 3.39 5.20
C ARG A 430 12.89 4.31 6.33
N SER A 431 13.79 4.63 7.26
CA SER A 431 13.48 5.59 8.32
C SER A 431 13.23 7.00 7.73
N LEU A 432 14.06 7.44 6.78
CA LEU A 432 13.88 8.69 6.04
C LEU A 432 12.57 8.73 5.24
N LEU A 433 12.21 7.64 4.55
CA LEU A 433 10.92 7.57 3.84
C LEU A 433 9.73 7.76 4.78
N ASN A 434 9.79 7.27 6.02
CA ASN A 434 8.73 7.48 7.00
C ASN A 434 8.62 8.95 7.44
N ILE A 435 9.72 9.71 7.48
CA ILE A 435 9.66 11.17 7.73
C ILE A 435 8.79 11.86 6.66
N GLY A 436 9.00 11.52 5.38
CA GLY A 436 8.21 12.08 4.28
C GLY A 436 6.74 11.65 4.30
N LEU A 437 6.44 10.44 4.76
CA LEU A 437 5.06 9.94 4.84
C LEU A 437 4.31 10.46 6.07
N ALA A 438 5.00 10.93 7.09
CA ALA A 438 4.40 11.51 8.28
C ALA A 438 3.75 12.86 7.96
N ARG A 439 2.50 13.02 8.41
CA ARG A 439 1.74 14.27 8.23
C ARG A 439 2.41 15.43 8.98
N GLY A 440 2.39 16.61 8.37
CA GLY A 440 2.87 17.87 8.96
C GLY A 440 4.18 18.36 8.36
N ALA A 441 4.45 19.65 8.53
CA ALA A 441 5.68 20.27 8.06
C ALA A 441 6.90 19.72 8.81
N LEU A 442 8.04 19.64 8.12
CA LEU A 442 9.33 19.35 8.74
C LEU A 442 9.86 20.64 9.38
N PRO A 443 10.25 20.63 10.67
CA PRO A 443 10.85 21.83 11.26
C PRO A 443 12.21 22.11 10.60
N ALA A 444 12.60 23.39 10.59
CA ALA A 444 13.75 23.87 9.82
C ALA A 444 15.08 23.18 10.17
N PRO A 445 15.44 22.96 11.45
CA PRO A 445 16.69 22.28 11.81
C PRO A 445 16.79 20.86 11.25
N GLU A 446 15.71 20.07 11.36
CA GLU A 446 15.66 18.71 10.85
C GLU A 446 15.67 18.69 9.31
N ALA A 447 15.05 19.69 8.66
CA ALA A 447 15.11 19.84 7.21
C ALA A 447 16.53 20.17 6.72
N GLU A 448 17.27 21.01 7.44
CA GLU A 448 18.68 21.31 7.14
C GLU A 448 19.58 20.09 7.35
N GLU A 449 19.37 19.31 8.41
CA GLU A 449 20.11 18.06 8.65
C GLU A 449 19.89 17.04 7.52
N ILE A 450 18.63 16.84 7.10
CA ILE A 450 18.30 15.93 6.00
C ILE A 450 18.88 16.43 4.67
N LEU A 451 18.86 17.75 4.42
CA LEU A 451 19.48 18.35 3.25
C LEU A 451 20.99 18.13 3.23
N GLY A 452 21.69 18.30 4.36
CA GLY A 452 23.10 17.96 4.51
C GLY A 452 23.38 16.50 4.16
N GLY A 453 22.49 15.60 4.54
CA GLY A 453 22.57 14.18 4.15
C GLY A 453 22.51 13.92 2.64
N ILE A 454 21.84 14.77 1.84
CA ILE A 454 21.84 14.66 0.38
C ILE A 454 23.21 15.00 -0.19
N THR A 455 23.87 16.03 0.36
CA THR A 455 25.18 16.48 -0.10
C THR A 455 26.32 15.61 0.39
N GLU A 456 26.23 15.08 1.61
CA GLU A 456 27.32 14.37 2.29
C GLU A 456 27.27 12.85 2.09
N SER A 457 26.07 12.25 1.94
CA SER A 457 25.98 10.79 1.76
C SER A 457 26.54 10.39 0.40
N SER A 458 27.37 9.35 0.38
CA SER A 458 27.85 8.72 -0.86
C SER A 458 26.89 7.67 -1.42
N ARG A 459 25.73 7.46 -0.78
CA ARG A 459 24.80 6.37 -1.10
C ARG A 459 23.56 6.87 -1.82
N PRO A 460 23.37 6.54 -3.11
CA PRO A 460 22.24 7.03 -3.90
C PRO A 460 20.85 6.73 -3.32
N VAL A 461 20.70 5.58 -2.65
CA VAL A 461 19.42 5.18 -2.04
C VAL A 461 19.06 6.06 -0.84
N GLU A 462 20.05 6.44 -0.03
CA GLU A 462 19.84 7.34 1.11
C GLU A 462 19.58 8.76 0.64
N GLN A 463 20.36 9.26 -0.33
CA GLN A 463 20.16 10.59 -0.89
C GLN A 463 18.75 10.73 -1.52
N HIS A 464 18.30 9.70 -2.24
CA HIS A 464 16.94 9.67 -2.80
C HIS A 464 15.86 9.63 -1.71
N ALA A 465 16.07 8.88 -0.62
CA ALA A 465 15.15 8.85 0.51
C ALA A 465 15.10 10.20 1.27
N ALA A 466 16.24 10.89 1.39
CA ALA A 466 16.31 12.24 1.95
C ALA A 466 15.58 13.27 1.05
N MET A 467 15.82 13.23 -0.26
CA MET A 467 15.08 14.05 -1.24
C MET A 467 13.57 13.78 -1.16
N PHE A 468 13.16 12.52 -1.03
CA PHE A 468 11.76 12.15 -0.83
C PHE A 468 11.19 12.72 0.47
N ALA A 469 11.94 12.66 1.58
CA ALA A 469 11.50 13.18 2.87
C ALA A 469 11.25 14.69 2.82
N LEU A 470 12.19 15.45 2.24
CA LEU A 470 12.05 16.90 2.03
C LEU A 470 10.88 17.22 1.09
N GLY A 471 10.77 16.47 -0.01
CA GLY A 471 9.77 16.66 -1.05
C GLY A 471 8.34 16.47 -0.54
N MET A 472 8.08 15.30 0.07
CA MET A 472 6.78 14.98 0.63
C MET A 472 6.40 15.93 1.78
N SER A 473 7.37 16.43 2.55
CA SER A 473 7.12 17.39 3.63
C SER A 473 6.90 18.82 3.15
N GLY A 474 7.16 19.12 1.87
CA GLY A 474 7.09 20.48 1.32
C GLY A 474 8.16 21.41 1.88
N ALA A 475 9.36 20.89 2.13
CA ALA A 475 10.44 21.65 2.75
C ALA A 475 10.86 22.84 1.86
N PRO A 476 10.86 24.09 2.39
CA PRO A 476 11.15 25.29 1.60
C PRO A 476 12.56 25.29 1.01
N GLN A 477 13.51 24.59 1.64
CA GLN A 477 14.89 24.41 1.21
C GLN A 477 15.01 23.80 -0.20
N LEU A 478 13.98 23.08 -0.67
CA LEU A 478 13.98 22.55 -2.04
C LEU A 478 13.91 23.64 -3.10
N THR A 479 13.32 24.79 -2.80
CA THR A 479 13.27 25.93 -3.74
C THR A 479 14.67 26.47 -4.00
N GLU A 480 15.48 26.55 -2.96
CA GLU A 480 16.87 26.96 -3.05
C GLU A 480 17.68 25.90 -3.81
N LEU A 481 17.59 24.62 -3.43
CA LEU A 481 18.30 23.53 -4.11
C LEU A 481 17.93 23.41 -5.60
N ALA A 482 16.67 23.70 -5.95
CA ALA A 482 16.18 23.70 -7.33
C ALA A 482 16.84 24.76 -8.23
N GLY A 483 17.28 25.88 -7.64
CA GLY A 483 17.96 26.98 -8.33
C GLY A 483 19.48 26.81 -8.49
N HIS A 484 20.08 25.76 -7.91
CA HIS A 484 21.51 25.50 -8.00
C HIS A 484 21.86 24.74 -9.29
N ASP A 485 22.08 25.49 -10.38
CA ASP A 485 22.49 24.93 -11.66
C ASP A 485 23.81 24.14 -11.54
N GLY A 486 23.83 22.93 -12.09
CA GLY A 486 24.98 22.01 -12.03
C GLY A 486 25.00 21.07 -10.82
N HIS A 487 24.15 21.27 -9.79
CA HIS A 487 24.04 20.31 -8.70
C HIS A 487 23.21 19.10 -9.13
N TRP A 488 23.73 17.88 -8.94
CA TRP A 488 23.08 16.64 -9.39
C TRP A 488 21.68 16.45 -8.80
N ALA A 489 21.43 16.97 -7.58
CA ALA A 489 20.15 16.89 -6.90
C ALA A 489 19.14 18.00 -7.29
N ALA A 490 19.57 19.04 -8.02
CA ALA A 490 18.71 20.18 -8.35
C ALA A 490 17.52 19.76 -9.24
N ALA A 491 17.71 18.79 -10.12
CA ALA A 491 16.64 18.27 -10.97
C ALA A 491 15.53 17.58 -10.16
N GLY A 492 15.90 16.79 -9.15
CA GLY A 492 14.94 16.18 -8.23
C GLY A 492 14.21 17.21 -7.37
N ALA A 493 14.90 18.26 -6.93
CA ALA A 493 14.28 19.36 -6.20
C ALA A 493 13.28 20.12 -7.08
N ARG A 494 13.64 20.44 -8.34
CA ARG A 494 12.72 21.07 -9.31
C ARG A 494 11.46 20.22 -9.53
N TRP A 495 11.62 18.91 -9.67
CA TRP A 495 10.48 18.00 -9.79
C TRP A 495 9.52 18.14 -8.61
N TRP A 496 10.02 18.18 -7.38
CA TRP A 496 9.20 18.38 -6.18
C TRP A 496 8.56 19.76 -6.12
N VAL A 497 9.27 20.83 -6.50
CA VAL A 497 8.69 22.19 -6.57
C VAL A 497 7.54 22.25 -7.58
N GLU A 498 7.66 21.57 -8.72
CA GLU A 498 6.61 21.52 -9.74
C GLU A 498 5.41 20.64 -9.34
N HIS A 499 5.67 19.48 -8.73
CA HIS A 499 4.65 18.47 -8.46
C HIS A 499 3.95 18.68 -7.11
N GLY A 500 4.61 19.35 -6.17
CA GLY A 500 4.10 19.64 -4.84
C GLY A 500 4.35 18.52 -3.82
N PRO A 501 4.02 18.79 -2.53
CA PRO A 501 4.27 17.88 -1.42
C PRO A 501 3.23 16.75 -1.35
N ALA A 502 3.25 16.02 -0.23
CA ALA A 502 2.29 14.96 0.05
C ALA A 502 0.83 15.45 -0.02
N VAL A 503 -0.02 14.65 -0.66
CA VAL A 503 -1.47 14.86 -0.68
C VAL A 503 -2.08 14.16 0.54
N HIS A 504 -2.71 14.95 1.41
CA HIS A 504 -3.44 14.46 2.56
C HIS A 504 -4.93 14.75 2.42
N ASP A 505 -5.73 13.73 2.68
CA ASP A 505 -7.19 13.80 2.69
C ASP A 505 -7.68 14.47 3.99
N GLY A 506 -8.46 15.55 3.86
CA GLY A 506 -8.97 16.31 5.01
C GLY A 506 -10.09 15.62 5.79
N ASP A 507 -10.78 14.66 5.15
CA ASP A 507 -11.82 13.82 5.76
C ASP A 507 -11.27 12.70 6.63
N VAL A 508 -9.95 12.42 6.52
CA VAL A 508 -9.26 11.46 7.37
C VAL A 508 -8.76 12.20 8.60
N ASP A 509 -9.57 12.20 9.64
CA ASP A 509 -9.18 12.71 10.94
C ASP A 509 -8.08 11.78 11.53
N PRO A 510 -6.87 12.29 11.83
CA PRO A 510 -5.83 11.50 12.47
C PRO A 510 -6.29 10.99 13.86
N ASP A 511 -7.27 11.67 14.47
CA ASP A 511 -7.88 11.29 15.74
C ASP A 511 -9.09 10.34 15.57
N GLN A 512 -9.65 10.12 14.38
CA GLN A 512 -10.76 9.14 14.20
C GLN A 512 -10.30 7.68 14.24
N LEU A 513 -9.02 7.41 14.06
CA LEU A 513 -8.42 6.09 14.36
C LEU A 513 -8.21 5.89 15.87
N VAL A 514 -8.55 6.89 16.69
CA VAL A 514 -8.20 7.00 18.09
C VAL A 514 -9.49 7.24 18.87
N GLY A 515 -9.93 6.22 19.59
CA GLY A 515 -11.01 6.37 20.57
C GLY A 515 -10.54 7.16 21.79
N VAL A 516 -10.16 8.44 21.62
CA VAL A 516 -9.82 9.35 22.71
C VAL A 516 -10.44 10.72 22.44
N ARG A 517 -11.53 11.01 23.16
CA ARG A 517 -11.77 12.35 23.70
C ARG A 517 -11.28 12.38 25.13
#